data_AF-A0A443QMK9-F1
#
_entry.id   AF-A0A443QMK9-F1
#
_cell.length_a   1.000
_cell.length_b   1.000
_cell.length_c   1.000
_cell.angle_alpha   90.00
_cell.angle_beta   90.00
_cell.angle_gamma   90.00
#
_symmetry.space_group_name_H-M   'P 1'
#
loop_
_entity.id
_entity.type
_entity.pdbx_description
1 polymer ?
#
loop_
_entity_poly.entity_id
_entity_poly.type
_entity_poly.pdbx_seq_one_letter_code
_entity_poly.pdbx_strand_id
1 'polypeptide(L)'
;MATRSKKQQSTSTATREEVSSSAERPTSPLRQMTVTRMQEKQELQHLNDRLANYIEVVRKLQADNLRLQNQVSTSQESYTKEINTVKVIYERELNDTKSALDELAKQKAKFELDANKYHHEAIDLSHRLEKKEKDLAAKQKTIDSLEKDIVDLNARCNKAISEQRRAEDALKDAKNEINSLLSQLKAAQQQLEAEMMSRVALENRLTSLNEEMQLKDSLHEQQLSQSKSFHQKYIEETIGEEIREEYEQRLANELQELREDNEHRLRLNREELEKKYESLIGDLQKRLDGKSAAENKIKGELQSLKSKVESLSSKVSEYESANQHLTSRIKDLENMIQQERNWNLAALAEKDAEIQRLRDDLIATAKEYQDLLDVKVALDMEIAAYRKLLEGEETRLSISPSSPSGDVSARYFSPRGQRGIKRKKLLLEESFVDTKSTSKGDAVIEDFDEEGKFVKIFNKGDKDIALLGWQLVKSAGERSIIYKFTRAVILKPKSYITIWSSDSNVQHNPPTDIVMKDKKWCVGDDVAAKLVNSNGEEVAQRTAVKQIRSSISSHEFNGQRDDETEGSNNCRIM
;
A
#
# COMPACT_ATOMS: atom_id res chain seq x y z
N MET A 1 -155.02 -57.00 11.02
CA MET A 1 -156.02 -56.65 12.06
C MET A 1 -157.30 -56.28 11.30
N ALA A 2 -158.50 -56.82 11.55
CA ALA A 2 -159.23 -56.94 12.82
C ALA A 2 -159.53 -55.53 13.40
N THR A 3 -160.76 -55.10 13.69
CA THR A 3 -161.97 -55.86 14.06
C THR A 3 -163.31 -55.20 13.62
N ARG A 4 -164.31 -56.05 13.27
CA ARG A 4 -165.69 -56.14 13.84
C ARG A 4 -166.49 -54.83 14.11
N SER A 5 -167.71 -54.65 13.57
CA SER A 5 -168.96 -55.36 13.96
C SER A 5 -169.99 -55.42 12.81
N LYS A 6 -170.53 -56.59 12.40
CA LYS A 6 -171.74 -57.31 12.93
C LYS A 6 -173.02 -56.44 13.00
N LYS A 7 -174.00 -56.66 12.09
CA LYS A 7 -175.23 -57.52 12.21
C LYS A 7 -176.46 -56.69 12.67
N GLN A 8 -177.74 -56.96 12.32
CA GLN A 8 -178.42 -58.08 11.61
C GLN A 8 -179.70 -57.54 10.87
N GLN A 9 -180.08 -58.05 9.67
CA GLN A 9 -181.20 -58.99 9.37
C GLN A 9 -182.62 -58.64 9.89
N SER A 10 -183.75 -58.93 9.21
CA SER A 10 -184.04 -59.27 7.79
C SER A 10 -185.56 -59.45 7.53
N THR A 11 -185.96 -59.57 6.25
CA THR A 11 -187.10 -60.37 5.71
C THR A 11 -188.55 -60.20 6.20
N SER A 12 -189.39 -59.77 5.24
CA SER A 12 -190.82 -60.10 5.00
C SER A 12 -191.45 -61.35 5.62
N THR A 13 -192.73 -61.27 6.00
CA THR A 13 -193.71 -62.39 6.00
C THR A 13 -195.15 -61.86 5.84
N ALA A 14 -196.12 -62.72 5.52
CA ALA A 14 -197.55 -62.40 5.38
C ALA A 14 -198.45 -63.45 6.08
N THR A 15 -199.78 -63.34 5.96
CA THR A 15 -200.85 -64.19 6.58
C THR A 15 -201.08 -63.89 8.09
N ARG A 16 -202.24 -64.18 8.73
CA ARG A 16 -203.46 -64.92 8.33
C ARG A 16 -204.69 -64.57 9.23
N GLU A 17 -205.90 -64.87 8.75
CA GLU A 17 -207.15 -65.22 9.51
C GLU A 17 -207.82 -64.24 10.52
N GLU A 18 -209.02 -64.54 11.05
CA GLU A 18 -210.38 -64.64 10.42
C GLU A 18 -211.49 -64.70 11.52
N VAL A 19 -212.65 -64.06 11.26
CA VAL A 19 -213.91 -64.01 12.06
C VAL A 19 -215.04 -63.43 11.16
N SER A 20 -216.37 -63.56 11.36
CA SER A 20 -217.30 -64.45 12.13
C SER A 20 -218.76 -64.05 11.69
N SER A 21 -219.93 -64.47 12.20
CA SER A 21 -220.32 -65.30 13.37
C SER A 21 -221.69 -66.03 13.21
N SER A 22 -222.81 -65.32 13.06
CA SER A 22 -224.20 -65.80 13.25
C SER A 22 -225.22 -64.97 12.43
N ALA A 23 -226.13 -65.59 11.64
CA ALA A 23 -227.58 -65.83 11.89
C ALA A 23 -228.46 -64.55 11.96
N GLU A 24 -229.61 -64.39 11.29
CA GLU A 24 -230.83 -65.25 11.15
C GLU A 24 -231.58 -65.03 9.79
N ARG A 25 -232.11 -66.05 9.06
CA ARG A 25 -233.50 -66.65 9.00
C ARG A 25 -234.64 -65.79 8.35
N PRO A 26 -235.75 -66.37 7.78
CA PRO A 26 -235.87 -67.49 6.79
C PRO A 26 -237.11 -67.44 5.80
N THR A 27 -237.27 -68.49 4.96
CA THR A 27 -238.52 -69.01 4.26
C THR A 27 -239.26 -68.15 3.18
N SER A 28 -239.80 -68.62 2.03
CA SER A 28 -240.25 -69.92 1.42
C SER A 28 -241.77 -70.25 1.59
N PRO A 29 -242.51 -70.88 0.63
CA PRO A 29 -242.39 -71.00 -0.85
C PRO A 29 -243.70 -70.84 -1.71
N LEU A 30 -243.53 -70.64 -3.03
CA LEU A 30 -244.39 -71.05 -4.20
C LEU A 30 -245.94 -71.14 -4.11
N ARG A 31 -246.62 -70.10 -4.64
CA ARG A 31 -247.91 -70.11 -5.40
C ARG A 31 -248.14 -68.67 -5.94
N GLN A 32 -248.60 -68.35 -7.16
CA GLN A 32 -249.01 -69.12 -8.37
C GLN A 32 -248.37 -68.50 -9.64
N MET A 33 -248.37 -69.21 -10.76
CA MET A 33 -247.67 -68.80 -12.01
C MET A 33 -248.42 -67.71 -12.80
N THR A 34 -247.70 -66.69 -13.30
CA THR A 34 -247.85 -66.09 -14.68
C THR A 34 -247.01 -64.83 -14.93
N VAL A 35 -246.74 -64.00 -13.90
CA VAL A 35 -246.25 -62.62 -14.07
C VAL A 35 -244.75 -62.51 -14.44
N THR A 36 -243.97 -63.56 -14.22
CA THR A 36 -242.50 -63.51 -14.02
C THR A 36 -241.63 -63.05 -15.20
N ARG A 37 -242.16 -62.95 -16.44
CA ARG A 37 -241.31 -62.80 -17.65
C ARG A 37 -241.01 -61.36 -18.08
N MET A 38 -241.66 -60.35 -17.48
CA MET A 38 -241.56 -58.96 -17.96
C MET A 38 -240.43 -58.16 -17.28
N GLN A 39 -240.15 -58.43 -16.01
CA GLN A 39 -239.22 -57.64 -15.18
C GLN A 39 -237.74 -57.94 -15.50
N GLU A 40 -237.38 -59.22 -15.69
CA GLU A 40 -236.00 -59.68 -15.97
C GLU A 40 -235.35 -58.93 -17.16
N LYS A 41 -236.14 -58.55 -18.17
CA LYS A 41 -235.64 -57.83 -19.35
C LYS A 41 -235.21 -56.39 -19.04
N GLN A 42 -235.88 -55.71 -18.09
CA GLN A 42 -235.54 -54.33 -17.73
C GLN A 42 -234.26 -54.27 -16.87
N GLU A 43 -234.07 -55.24 -15.97
CA GLU A 43 -232.86 -55.36 -15.15
C GLU A 43 -231.61 -55.59 -16.01
N LEU A 44 -231.70 -56.47 -17.02
CA LEU A 44 -230.60 -56.70 -17.98
C LEU A 44 -230.21 -55.45 -18.77
N GLN A 45 -231.16 -54.58 -19.11
CA GLN A 45 -230.85 -53.33 -19.80
C GLN A 45 -230.13 -52.33 -18.86
N HIS A 46 -230.65 -52.16 -17.64
CA HIS A 46 -230.02 -51.30 -16.63
C HIS A 46 -228.60 -51.78 -16.22
N LEU A 47 -228.35 -53.09 -16.28
CA LEU A 47 -227.01 -53.67 -16.08
C LEU A 47 -226.04 -53.32 -17.24
N ASN A 48 -226.51 -53.37 -18.49
CA ASN A 48 -225.72 -53.01 -19.67
C ASN A 48 -225.35 -51.52 -19.70
N ASP A 49 -226.27 -50.62 -19.37
CA ASP A 49 -225.96 -49.17 -19.33
C ASP A 49 -224.93 -48.84 -18.23
N ARG A 50 -224.93 -49.61 -17.14
CA ARG A 50 -223.93 -49.52 -16.06
C ARG A 50 -222.57 -50.08 -16.50
N LEU A 51 -222.55 -51.15 -17.29
CA LEU A 51 -221.32 -51.66 -17.94
C LEU A 51 -220.76 -50.68 -18.98
N ALA A 52 -221.61 -50.04 -19.78
CA ALA A 52 -221.20 -49.05 -20.77
C ALA A 52 -220.51 -47.84 -20.11
N ASN A 53 -221.10 -47.30 -19.04
CA ASN A 53 -220.46 -46.24 -18.23
C ASN A 53 -219.13 -46.70 -17.62
N TYR A 54 -219.07 -47.94 -17.09
CA TYR A 54 -217.81 -48.48 -16.54
C TYR A 54 -216.72 -48.60 -17.62
N ILE A 55 -217.06 -49.08 -18.82
CA ILE A 55 -216.13 -49.17 -19.96
C ILE A 55 -215.65 -47.78 -20.40
N GLU A 56 -216.52 -46.76 -20.41
CA GLU A 56 -216.09 -45.40 -20.76
C GLU A 56 -215.18 -44.77 -19.70
N VAL A 57 -215.46 -45.00 -18.40
CA VAL A 57 -214.56 -44.60 -17.30
C VAL A 57 -213.22 -45.32 -17.39
N VAL A 58 -213.21 -46.63 -17.68
CA VAL A 58 -211.96 -47.39 -17.89
C VAL A 58 -211.18 -46.88 -19.10
N ARG A 59 -211.85 -46.51 -20.21
CA ARG A 59 -211.19 -45.90 -21.38
C ARG A 59 -210.60 -44.52 -21.07
N LYS A 60 -211.30 -43.68 -20.30
CA LYS A 60 -210.79 -42.39 -19.82
C LYS A 60 -209.56 -42.60 -18.93
N LEU A 61 -209.63 -43.51 -17.95
CA LEU A 61 -208.50 -43.89 -17.10
C LEU A 61 -207.32 -44.48 -17.90
N GLN A 62 -207.56 -45.28 -18.94
CA GLN A 62 -206.50 -45.79 -19.81
C GLN A 62 -205.83 -44.68 -20.63
N ALA A 63 -206.61 -43.73 -21.17
CA ALA A 63 -206.07 -42.58 -21.90
C ALA A 63 -205.29 -41.63 -20.97
N ASP A 64 -205.79 -41.40 -19.75
CA ASP A 64 -205.09 -40.62 -18.73
C ASP A 64 -203.81 -41.30 -18.22
N ASN A 65 -203.83 -42.62 -18.04
CA ASN A 65 -202.65 -43.37 -17.63
C ASN A 65 -201.58 -43.38 -18.75
N LEU A 66 -201.98 -43.53 -20.02
CA LEU A 66 -201.09 -43.33 -21.18
C LEU A 66 -200.54 -41.89 -21.26
N ARG A 67 -201.36 -40.88 -21.00
CA ARG A 67 -200.95 -39.46 -20.95
C ARG A 67 -199.93 -39.22 -19.84
N LEU A 68 -200.18 -39.73 -18.64
CA LEU A 68 -199.27 -39.64 -17.50
C LEU A 68 -197.98 -40.42 -17.75
N GLN A 69 -198.04 -41.62 -18.35
CA GLN A 69 -196.87 -42.41 -18.71
C GLN A 69 -196.00 -41.69 -19.75
N ASN A 70 -196.60 -41.06 -20.76
CA ASN A 70 -195.87 -40.24 -21.74
C ASN A 70 -195.29 -38.96 -21.11
N GLN A 71 -196.00 -38.34 -20.16
CA GLN A 71 -195.50 -37.17 -19.42
C GLN A 71 -194.34 -37.54 -18.47
N VAL A 72 -194.39 -38.71 -17.84
CA VAL A 72 -193.29 -39.29 -17.06
C VAL A 72 -192.10 -39.62 -17.98
N SER A 73 -192.33 -40.25 -19.13
CA SER A 73 -191.25 -40.58 -20.08
C SER A 73 -190.55 -39.32 -20.61
N THR A 74 -191.31 -38.31 -21.03
CA THR A 74 -190.75 -37.05 -21.53
C THR A 74 -190.04 -36.24 -20.44
N SER A 75 -190.53 -36.27 -19.19
CA SER A 75 -189.86 -35.65 -18.03
C SER A 75 -188.59 -36.41 -17.62
N GLN A 76 -188.58 -37.75 -17.69
CA GLN A 76 -187.36 -38.55 -17.49
C GLN A 76 -186.35 -38.33 -18.61
N GLU A 77 -186.80 -38.17 -19.85
CA GLU A 77 -185.96 -37.80 -20.98
C GLU A 77 -185.36 -36.39 -20.85
N SER A 78 -186.13 -35.38 -20.42
CA SER A 78 -185.56 -34.03 -20.20
C SER A 78 -184.56 -34.06 -19.04
N TYR A 79 -184.92 -34.68 -17.91
CA TYR A 79 -184.05 -34.81 -16.75
C TYR A 79 -182.75 -35.58 -17.05
N THR A 80 -182.81 -36.65 -17.84
CA THR A 80 -181.60 -37.38 -18.27
C THR A 80 -180.79 -36.61 -19.31
N LYS A 81 -181.42 -35.81 -20.18
CA LYS A 81 -180.70 -34.89 -21.09
C LYS A 81 -179.99 -33.78 -20.29
N GLU A 82 -180.64 -33.20 -19.29
CA GLU A 82 -180.08 -32.20 -18.38
C GLU A 82 -178.93 -32.77 -17.53
N ILE A 83 -179.07 -33.97 -16.95
CA ILE A 83 -177.96 -34.66 -16.27
C ILE A 83 -176.79 -34.88 -17.22
N ASN A 84 -177.04 -35.28 -18.47
CA ASN A 84 -175.97 -35.52 -19.44
C ASN A 84 -175.29 -34.23 -19.91
N THR A 85 -176.01 -33.11 -20.09
CA THR A 85 -175.37 -31.82 -20.44
C THR A 85 -174.56 -31.28 -19.27
N VAL A 86 -175.09 -31.32 -18.04
CA VAL A 86 -174.35 -30.94 -16.82
C VAL A 86 -173.13 -31.83 -16.61
N LYS A 87 -173.25 -33.15 -16.83
CA LYS A 87 -172.13 -34.09 -16.79
C LYS A 87 -171.06 -33.73 -17.82
N VAL A 88 -171.42 -33.47 -19.08
CA VAL A 88 -170.46 -33.09 -20.14
C VAL A 88 -169.78 -31.75 -19.84
N ILE A 89 -170.47 -30.79 -19.21
CA ILE A 89 -169.87 -29.54 -18.73
C ILE A 89 -168.84 -29.83 -17.63
N TYR A 90 -169.19 -30.61 -16.60
CA TYR A 90 -168.24 -30.95 -15.54
C TYR A 90 -167.08 -31.82 -16.03
N GLU A 91 -167.29 -32.78 -16.94
CA GLU A 91 -166.21 -33.58 -17.54
C GLU A 91 -165.26 -32.70 -18.37
N ARG A 92 -165.79 -31.65 -19.03
CA ARG A 92 -164.99 -30.64 -19.74
C ARG A 92 -164.20 -29.76 -18.77
N GLU A 93 -164.85 -29.16 -17.76
CA GLU A 93 -164.17 -28.34 -16.75
C GLU A 93 -163.09 -29.13 -16.00
N LEU A 94 -163.37 -30.40 -15.68
CA LEU A 94 -162.42 -31.32 -15.06
C LEU A 94 -161.28 -31.75 -16.00
N ASN A 95 -161.48 -31.74 -17.31
CA ASN A 95 -160.42 -31.96 -18.29
C ASN A 95 -159.58 -30.69 -18.51
N ASP A 96 -160.22 -29.53 -18.62
CA ASP A 96 -159.55 -28.25 -18.86
C ASP A 96 -158.70 -27.84 -17.64
N THR A 97 -159.20 -28.08 -16.42
CA THR A 97 -158.42 -27.90 -15.17
C THR A 97 -157.26 -28.91 -15.04
N LYS A 98 -157.42 -30.16 -15.48
CA LYS A 98 -156.29 -31.12 -15.58
C LYS A 98 -155.24 -30.66 -16.58
N SER A 99 -155.64 -30.24 -17.77
CA SER A 99 -154.73 -29.73 -18.81
C SER A 99 -153.96 -28.49 -18.33
N ALA A 100 -154.63 -27.59 -17.61
CA ALA A 100 -154.00 -26.45 -16.96
C ALA A 100 -153.03 -26.87 -15.83
N LEU A 101 -153.36 -27.90 -15.04
CA LEU A 101 -152.47 -28.44 -14.00
C LEU A 101 -151.22 -29.12 -14.59
N ASP A 102 -151.38 -29.91 -15.66
CA ASP A 102 -150.27 -30.56 -16.37
C ASP A 102 -149.35 -29.54 -17.04
N GLU A 103 -149.91 -28.47 -17.60
CA GLU A 103 -149.14 -27.37 -18.18
C GLU A 103 -148.44 -26.52 -17.11
N LEU A 104 -149.10 -26.23 -15.98
CA LEU A 104 -148.48 -25.62 -14.81
C LEU A 104 -147.33 -26.49 -14.26
N ALA A 105 -147.50 -27.81 -14.24
CA ALA A 105 -146.46 -28.76 -13.81
C ALA A 105 -145.26 -28.78 -14.76
N LYS A 106 -145.49 -28.76 -16.08
CA LYS A 106 -144.45 -28.61 -17.11
C LYS A 106 -143.69 -27.29 -16.95
N GLN A 107 -144.40 -26.18 -16.76
CA GLN A 107 -143.79 -24.85 -16.58
C GLN A 107 -142.99 -24.78 -15.26
N LYS A 108 -143.54 -25.31 -14.16
CA LYS A 108 -142.84 -25.44 -12.89
C LYS A 108 -141.54 -26.25 -13.04
N ALA A 109 -141.61 -27.44 -13.63
CA ALA A 109 -140.43 -28.30 -13.85
C ALA A 109 -139.38 -27.61 -14.73
N LYS A 110 -139.80 -26.84 -15.75
CA LYS A 110 -138.90 -26.01 -16.55
C LYS A 110 -138.23 -24.92 -15.71
N PHE A 111 -138.99 -24.16 -14.91
CA PHE A 111 -138.42 -23.12 -14.04
C PHE A 111 -137.50 -23.70 -12.96
N GLU A 112 -137.79 -24.89 -12.42
CA GLU A 112 -136.89 -25.61 -11.51
C GLU A 112 -135.59 -26.04 -12.20
N LEU A 113 -135.65 -26.54 -13.44
CA LEU A 113 -134.45 -26.85 -14.23
C LEU A 113 -133.63 -25.60 -14.59
N ASP A 114 -134.28 -24.51 -15.00
CA ASP A 114 -133.60 -23.26 -15.35
C ASP A 114 -133.02 -22.58 -14.11
N ALA A 115 -133.71 -22.60 -12.96
CA ALA A 115 -133.16 -22.14 -11.68
C ALA A 115 -131.94 -22.96 -11.24
N ASN A 116 -131.97 -24.29 -11.40
CA ASN A 116 -130.81 -25.14 -11.11
C ASN A 116 -129.62 -24.85 -12.03
N LYS A 117 -129.83 -24.58 -13.33
CA LYS A 117 -128.76 -24.14 -14.24
C LYS A 117 -128.12 -22.84 -13.76
N TYR A 118 -128.93 -21.80 -13.53
CA TYR A 118 -128.41 -20.51 -13.07
C TYR A 118 -127.75 -20.59 -11.68
N HIS A 119 -128.22 -21.48 -10.79
CA HIS A 119 -127.56 -21.75 -9.52
C HIS A 119 -126.18 -22.39 -9.70
N HIS A 120 -126.04 -23.40 -10.58
CA HIS A 120 -124.75 -23.98 -10.92
C HIS A 120 -123.82 -22.98 -11.62
N GLU A 121 -124.32 -22.19 -12.57
CA GLU A 121 -123.56 -21.12 -13.23
C GLU A 121 -123.06 -20.06 -12.22
N ALA A 122 -123.89 -19.67 -11.26
CA ALA A 122 -123.50 -18.75 -10.19
C ALA A 122 -122.42 -19.32 -9.27
N ILE A 123 -122.48 -20.62 -8.92
CA ILE A 123 -121.43 -21.32 -8.16
C ILE A 123 -120.13 -21.37 -8.98
N ASP A 124 -120.21 -21.70 -10.27
CA ASP A 124 -119.05 -21.77 -11.15
C ASP A 124 -118.38 -20.40 -11.35
N LEU A 125 -119.17 -19.34 -11.50
CA LEU A 125 -118.68 -17.96 -11.54
C LEU A 125 -118.09 -17.52 -10.20
N SER A 126 -118.69 -17.92 -9.07
CA SER A 126 -118.16 -17.66 -7.72
C SER A 126 -116.79 -18.31 -7.51
N HIS A 127 -116.63 -19.60 -7.83
CA HIS A 127 -115.33 -20.28 -7.76
C HIS A 127 -114.28 -19.68 -8.70
N ARG A 128 -114.68 -19.25 -9.91
CA ARG A 128 -113.78 -18.57 -10.86
C ARG A 128 -113.35 -17.19 -10.34
N LEU A 129 -114.25 -16.44 -9.70
CA LEU A 129 -113.99 -15.16 -9.07
C LEU A 129 -113.07 -15.30 -7.87
N GLU A 130 -113.37 -16.21 -6.94
CA GLU A 130 -112.53 -16.49 -5.75
C GLU A 130 -111.11 -16.94 -6.15
N LYS A 131 -110.99 -17.74 -7.21
CA LYS A 131 -109.67 -18.07 -7.80
C LYS A 131 -108.97 -16.84 -8.36
N LYS A 132 -109.67 -15.93 -9.03
CA LYS A 132 -109.09 -14.69 -9.57
C LYS A 132 -108.70 -13.69 -8.49
N GLU A 133 -109.43 -13.61 -7.38
CA GLU A 133 -109.04 -12.84 -6.21
C GLU A 133 -107.78 -13.42 -5.54
N LYS A 134 -107.68 -14.74 -5.42
CA LYS A 134 -106.46 -15.43 -4.95
C LYS A 134 -105.26 -15.20 -5.87
N ASP A 135 -105.45 -15.30 -7.19
CA ASP A 135 -104.43 -14.98 -8.19
C ASP A 135 -103.96 -13.51 -8.05
N LEU A 136 -104.91 -12.56 -7.92
CA LEU A 136 -104.64 -11.12 -7.79
C LEU A 136 -103.90 -10.82 -6.48
N ALA A 137 -104.36 -11.34 -5.35
CA ALA A 137 -103.71 -11.14 -4.05
C ALA A 137 -102.30 -11.75 -4.00
N ALA A 138 -102.04 -12.84 -4.72
CA ALA A 138 -100.70 -13.38 -4.90
C ALA A 138 -99.82 -12.45 -5.77
N LYS A 139 -100.38 -11.86 -6.83
CA LYS A 139 -99.66 -10.89 -7.67
C LYS A 139 -99.37 -9.58 -6.94
N GLN A 140 -100.31 -9.06 -6.14
CA GLN A 140 -100.07 -7.87 -5.32
C GLN A 140 -98.90 -8.11 -4.36
N LYS A 141 -98.87 -9.24 -3.64
CA LYS A 141 -97.73 -9.58 -2.78
C LYS A 141 -96.38 -9.64 -3.50
N THR A 142 -96.36 -10.05 -4.78
CA THR A 142 -95.12 -10.01 -5.58
C THR A 142 -94.75 -8.60 -6.08
N ILE A 143 -95.73 -7.72 -6.25
CA ILE A 143 -95.49 -6.29 -6.51
C ILE A 143 -94.93 -5.65 -5.23
N ASP A 144 -95.59 -5.86 -4.08
CA ASP A 144 -95.17 -5.33 -2.77
C ASP A 144 -93.76 -5.77 -2.36
N SER A 145 -93.25 -6.92 -2.86
CA SER A 145 -91.85 -7.34 -2.66
C SER A 145 -90.90 -6.68 -3.65
N LEU A 146 -91.25 -6.62 -4.94
CA LEU A 146 -90.41 -5.99 -5.96
C LEU A 146 -90.27 -4.48 -5.74
N GLU A 147 -91.30 -3.80 -5.24
CA GLU A 147 -91.23 -2.39 -4.85
C GLU A 147 -90.23 -2.17 -3.69
N LYS A 148 -90.18 -3.09 -2.72
CA LYS A 148 -89.18 -3.05 -1.64
C LYS A 148 -87.77 -3.29 -2.19
N ASP A 149 -87.58 -4.30 -3.04
CA ASP A 149 -86.29 -4.58 -3.68
C ASP A 149 -85.81 -3.37 -4.52
N ILE A 150 -86.72 -2.69 -5.21
CA ILE A 150 -86.43 -1.45 -5.96
C ILE A 150 -86.01 -0.30 -5.01
N VAL A 151 -86.68 -0.12 -3.87
CA VAL A 151 -86.29 0.89 -2.87
C VAL A 151 -84.91 0.57 -2.27
N ASP A 152 -84.65 -0.69 -1.93
CA ASP A 152 -83.39 -1.16 -1.38
C ASP A 152 -82.23 -1.03 -2.38
N LEU A 153 -82.45 -1.37 -3.65
CA LEU A 153 -81.47 -1.20 -4.73
C LEU A 153 -81.19 0.29 -5.01
N ASN A 154 -82.21 1.15 -5.00
CA ASN A 154 -82.02 2.60 -5.11
C ASN A 154 -81.23 3.18 -3.93
N ALA A 155 -81.49 2.72 -2.70
CA ALA A 155 -80.74 3.14 -1.51
C ALA A 155 -79.26 2.71 -1.61
N ARG A 156 -78.98 1.48 -2.06
CA ARG A 156 -77.62 0.97 -2.30
C ARG A 156 -76.93 1.73 -3.43
N CYS A 157 -77.63 2.05 -4.52
CA CYS A 157 -77.11 2.83 -5.64
C CYS A 157 -76.74 4.25 -5.21
N ASN A 158 -77.64 4.96 -4.51
CA ASN A 158 -77.38 6.28 -3.96
C ASN A 158 -76.21 6.30 -2.98
N LYS A 159 -76.08 5.26 -2.13
CA LYS A 159 -74.91 5.09 -1.26
C LYS A 159 -73.63 4.94 -2.09
N ALA A 160 -73.59 4.04 -3.06
CA ALA A 160 -72.42 3.81 -3.91
C ALA A 160 -72.01 5.08 -4.68
N ILE A 161 -72.97 5.86 -5.20
CA ILE A 161 -72.72 7.16 -5.85
C ILE A 161 -72.10 8.16 -4.85
N SER A 162 -72.56 8.17 -3.59
CA SER A 162 -71.98 9.04 -2.55
C SER A 162 -70.55 8.62 -2.14
N GLU A 163 -70.25 7.33 -2.16
CA GLU A 163 -68.91 6.78 -1.88
C GLU A 163 -67.96 7.01 -3.06
N GLN A 164 -68.44 6.85 -4.30
CA GLN A 164 -67.72 7.21 -5.52
C GLN A 164 -67.32 8.69 -5.51
N ARG A 165 -68.26 9.62 -5.27
CA ARG A 165 -67.96 11.06 -5.24
C ARG A 165 -66.90 11.42 -4.20
N ARG A 166 -66.97 10.84 -3.00
CA ARG A 166 -65.95 11.03 -1.96
C ARG A 166 -64.57 10.52 -2.40
N ALA A 167 -64.51 9.42 -3.14
CA ALA A 167 -63.26 8.90 -3.70
C ALA A 167 -62.73 9.78 -4.86
N GLU A 168 -63.63 10.33 -5.69
CA GLU A 168 -63.28 11.28 -6.77
C GLU A 168 -62.74 12.61 -6.21
N ASP A 169 -63.36 13.16 -5.17
CA ASP A 169 -62.90 14.36 -4.47
C ASP A 169 -61.53 14.11 -3.79
N ALA A 170 -61.38 13.01 -3.04
CA ALA A 170 -60.09 12.67 -2.43
C ALA A 170 -58.97 12.44 -3.46
N LEU A 171 -59.29 11.83 -4.61
CA LEU A 171 -58.35 11.62 -5.72
C LEU A 171 -58.02 12.93 -6.47
N LYS A 172 -58.92 13.90 -6.48
CA LYS A 172 -58.68 15.26 -6.97
C LYS A 172 -57.76 16.04 -6.03
N ASP A 173 -57.99 15.95 -4.71
CA ASP A 173 -57.14 16.62 -3.73
C ASP A 173 -55.73 16.03 -3.68
N ALA A 174 -55.58 14.70 -3.73
CA ALA A 174 -54.28 14.04 -3.87
C ALA A 174 -53.55 14.45 -5.16
N LYS A 175 -54.26 14.65 -6.29
CA LYS A 175 -53.67 15.20 -7.53
C LYS A 175 -53.23 16.65 -7.35
N ASN A 176 -53.98 17.48 -6.63
CA ASN A 176 -53.61 18.86 -6.34
C ASN A 176 -52.35 18.92 -5.46
N GLU A 177 -52.25 18.05 -4.46
CA GLU A 177 -51.06 17.90 -3.61
C GLU A 177 -49.84 17.44 -4.42
N ILE A 178 -49.97 16.40 -5.25
CA ILE A 178 -48.90 15.93 -6.15
C ILE A 178 -48.43 17.07 -7.08
N ASN A 179 -49.35 17.83 -7.69
CA ASN A 179 -49.00 18.96 -8.54
C ASN A 179 -48.29 20.09 -7.77
N SER A 180 -48.69 20.35 -6.52
CA SER A 180 -48.01 21.31 -5.64
C SER A 180 -46.59 20.85 -5.30
N LEU A 181 -46.41 19.58 -4.92
CA LEU A 181 -45.11 18.99 -4.60
C LEU A 181 -44.18 18.94 -5.82
N LEU A 182 -44.69 18.64 -7.01
CA LEU A 182 -43.92 18.70 -8.27
C LEU A 182 -43.47 20.14 -8.59
N SER A 183 -44.33 21.13 -8.34
CA SER A 183 -43.98 22.55 -8.50
C SER A 183 -42.88 22.99 -7.52
N GLN A 184 -43.00 22.60 -6.24
CA GLN A 184 -42.00 22.85 -5.20
C GLN A 184 -40.66 22.16 -5.51
N LEU A 185 -40.69 20.89 -5.93
CA LEU A 185 -39.51 20.14 -6.33
C LEU A 185 -38.80 20.80 -7.53
N LYS A 186 -39.56 21.26 -8.54
CA LYS A 186 -38.99 21.99 -9.67
C LYS A 186 -38.37 23.33 -9.25
N ALA A 187 -39.01 24.07 -8.33
CA ALA A 187 -38.46 25.32 -7.79
C ALA A 187 -37.16 25.07 -7.01
N ALA A 188 -37.10 24.01 -6.19
CA ALA A 188 -35.91 23.61 -5.45
C ALA A 188 -34.76 23.15 -6.39
N GLN A 189 -35.08 22.45 -7.49
CA GLN A 189 -34.10 22.11 -8.54
C GLN A 189 -33.52 23.38 -9.17
N GLN A 190 -34.35 24.34 -9.57
CA GLN A 190 -33.90 25.61 -10.16
C GLN A 190 -33.09 26.47 -9.18
N GLN A 191 -33.40 26.44 -7.89
CA GLN A 191 -32.59 27.07 -6.84
C GLN A 191 -31.23 26.38 -6.68
N LEU A 192 -31.19 25.04 -6.67
CA LEU A 192 -29.94 24.28 -6.61
C LEU A 192 -29.05 24.54 -7.85
N GLU A 193 -29.63 24.57 -9.04
CA GLU A 193 -28.94 24.92 -10.29
C GLU A 193 -28.35 26.34 -10.22
N ALA A 194 -29.12 27.33 -9.73
CA ALA A 194 -28.65 28.70 -9.55
C ALA A 194 -27.51 28.81 -8.53
N GLU A 195 -27.60 28.12 -7.40
CA GLU A 195 -26.54 28.09 -6.38
C GLU A 195 -25.29 27.32 -6.85
N MET A 196 -25.45 26.26 -7.66
CA MET A 196 -24.32 25.58 -8.29
C MET A 196 -23.58 26.50 -9.27
N MET A 197 -24.31 27.27 -10.08
CA MET A 197 -23.71 28.27 -10.97
C MET A 197 -23.05 29.43 -10.20
N SER A 198 -23.67 29.88 -9.11
CA SER A 198 -23.11 30.87 -8.18
C SER A 198 -21.79 30.38 -7.56
N ARG A 199 -21.77 29.13 -7.04
CA ARG A 199 -20.58 28.49 -6.48
C ARG A 199 -19.44 28.42 -7.48
N VAL A 200 -19.71 27.97 -8.72
CA VAL A 200 -18.69 27.88 -9.78
C VAL A 200 -18.18 29.25 -10.19
N ALA A 201 -19.04 30.28 -10.25
CA ALA A 201 -18.59 31.65 -10.51
C ALA A 201 -17.70 32.21 -9.39
N LEU A 202 -17.97 31.88 -8.13
CA LEU A 202 -17.13 32.24 -6.98
C LEU A 202 -15.81 31.46 -6.96
N GLU A 203 -15.82 30.16 -7.28
CA GLU A 203 -14.60 29.34 -7.41
C GLU A 203 -13.68 29.87 -8.52
N ASN A 204 -14.22 30.18 -9.69
CA ASN A 204 -13.47 30.81 -10.79
C ASN A 204 -12.89 32.17 -10.39
N ARG A 205 -13.63 32.96 -9.59
CA ARG A 205 -13.12 34.24 -9.06
C ARG A 205 -12.00 34.03 -8.04
N LEU A 206 -12.08 32.99 -7.21
CA LEU A 206 -11.03 32.62 -6.27
C LEU A 206 -9.77 32.12 -6.96
N THR A 207 -9.88 31.33 -8.04
CA THR A 207 -8.70 30.90 -8.82
C THR A 207 -8.01 32.08 -9.47
N SER A 208 -8.73 32.99 -10.13
CA SER A 208 -8.12 34.17 -10.75
C SER A 208 -7.53 35.15 -9.71
N LEU A 209 -8.14 35.30 -8.53
CA LEU A 209 -7.57 36.12 -7.46
C LEU A 209 -6.32 35.48 -6.83
N ASN A 210 -6.28 34.14 -6.76
CA ASN A 210 -5.09 33.40 -6.34
C ASN A 210 -3.96 33.48 -7.39
N GLU A 211 -4.28 33.41 -8.69
CA GLU A 211 -3.32 33.63 -9.78
C GLU A 211 -2.76 35.06 -9.72
N GLU A 212 -3.60 36.08 -9.54
CA GLU A 212 -3.17 37.46 -9.29
C GLU A 212 -2.25 37.59 -8.07
N MET A 213 -2.53 36.87 -6.98
CA MET A 213 -1.73 36.88 -5.76
C MET A 213 -0.36 36.24 -6.00
N GLN A 214 -0.32 35.05 -6.59
CA GLN A 214 0.93 34.36 -6.95
C GLN A 214 1.78 35.18 -7.92
N LEU A 215 1.17 35.89 -8.87
CA LEU A 215 1.87 36.84 -9.75
C LEU A 215 2.47 38.02 -8.96
N LYS A 216 1.73 38.61 -8.02
CA LYS A 216 2.25 39.69 -7.13
C LYS A 216 3.37 39.19 -6.22
N ASP A 217 3.24 38.01 -5.64
CA ASP A 217 4.27 37.39 -4.80
C ASP A 217 5.55 37.13 -5.62
N SER A 218 5.42 36.57 -6.84
CA SER A 218 6.57 36.36 -7.73
C SER A 218 7.22 37.66 -8.20
N LEU A 219 6.44 38.73 -8.41
CA LEU A 219 6.94 40.07 -8.74
C LEU A 219 7.70 40.67 -7.55
N HIS A 220 7.18 40.56 -6.33
CA HIS A 220 7.82 41.06 -5.12
C HIS A 220 9.07 40.24 -4.76
N GLU A 221 9.06 38.92 -4.95
CA GLU A 221 10.25 38.08 -4.82
C GLU A 221 11.30 38.44 -5.87
N GLN A 222 10.90 38.69 -7.12
CA GLN A 222 11.81 39.17 -8.17
C GLN A 222 12.41 40.53 -7.82
N GLN A 223 11.60 41.51 -7.39
CA GLN A 223 12.05 42.83 -6.92
C GLN A 223 13.01 42.73 -5.74
N LEU A 224 12.70 41.88 -4.75
CA LEU A 224 13.57 41.60 -3.61
C LEU A 224 14.87 40.91 -4.03
N SER A 225 14.83 39.99 -5.00
CA SER A 225 16.04 39.35 -5.54
C SER A 225 16.93 40.33 -6.30
N GLN A 226 16.34 41.26 -7.06
CA GLN A 226 17.06 42.32 -7.78
C GLN A 226 17.67 43.33 -6.80
N SER A 227 16.91 43.79 -5.80
CA SER A 227 17.42 44.66 -4.73
C SER A 227 18.54 43.99 -3.92
N LYS A 228 18.36 42.72 -3.52
CA LYS A 228 19.42 41.93 -2.86
C LYS A 228 20.65 41.76 -3.76
N SER A 229 20.48 41.48 -5.05
CA SER A 229 21.60 41.36 -6.00
C SER A 229 22.32 42.69 -6.21
N PHE A 230 21.59 43.81 -6.26
CA PHE A 230 22.18 45.14 -6.36
C PHE A 230 22.97 45.50 -5.10
N HIS A 231 22.41 45.26 -3.90
CA HIS A 231 23.13 45.48 -2.64
C HIS A 231 24.31 44.51 -2.46
N GLN A 232 24.18 43.24 -2.86
CA GLN A 232 25.27 42.26 -2.85
C GLN A 232 26.42 42.73 -3.73
N LYS A 233 26.14 43.15 -4.97
CA LYS A 233 27.14 43.73 -5.87
C LYS A 233 27.76 44.98 -5.30
N TYR A 234 26.95 45.93 -4.81
CA TYR A 234 27.45 47.16 -4.19
C TYR A 234 28.39 46.87 -3.00
N ILE A 235 28.10 45.85 -2.19
CA ILE A 235 29.00 45.40 -1.09
C ILE A 235 30.26 44.72 -1.64
N GLU A 236 30.15 43.88 -2.66
CA GLU A 236 31.28 43.13 -3.25
C GLU A 236 32.22 43.98 -4.12
N GLU A 237 31.68 45.07 -4.67
CA GLU A 237 32.34 46.19 -5.34
C GLU A 237 32.94 47.12 -4.28
N THR A 238 32.15 47.95 -3.58
CA THR A 238 32.71 48.96 -2.64
C THR A 238 33.51 48.35 -1.49
N ILE A 239 32.87 47.57 -0.60
CA ILE A 239 33.53 47.01 0.59
C ILE A 239 34.49 45.87 0.20
N GLY A 240 34.15 45.11 -0.84
CA GLY A 240 34.97 44.00 -1.32
C GLY A 240 36.26 44.47 -2.01
N GLU A 241 36.23 45.53 -2.82
CA GLU A 241 37.42 46.11 -3.43
C GLU A 241 38.22 46.94 -2.42
N GLU A 242 37.58 47.78 -1.60
CA GLU A 242 38.24 48.53 -0.52
C GLU A 242 39.03 47.61 0.42
N ILE A 243 38.44 46.49 0.87
CA ILE A 243 39.15 45.50 1.70
C ILE A 243 40.25 44.77 0.92
N ARG A 244 40.06 44.45 -0.36
CA ARG A 244 41.10 43.82 -1.20
C ARG A 244 42.30 44.75 -1.41
N GLU A 245 42.05 46.00 -1.77
CA GLU A 245 43.07 47.04 -1.93
C GLU A 245 43.77 47.33 -0.60
N GLU A 246 43.05 47.42 0.52
CA GLU A 246 43.68 47.57 1.83
C GLU A 246 44.61 46.40 2.16
N TYR A 247 44.21 45.14 1.90
CA TYR A 247 45.08 44.00 2.14
C TYR A 247 46.29 43.97 1.18
N GLU A 248 46.12 44.32 -0.09
CA GLU A 248 47.21 44.40 -1.06
C GLU A 248 48.18 45.53 -0.72
N GLN A 249 47.70 46.71 -0.34
CA GLN A 249 48.52 47.84 0.12
C GLN A 249 49.26 47.52 1.42
N ARG A 250 48.61 46.90 2.41
CA ARG A 250 49.26 46.48 3.66
C ARG A 250 50.37 45.46 3.37
N LEU A 251 50.10 44.45 2.54
CA LEU A 251 51.09 43.45 2.13
C LEU A 251 52.23 44.06 1.32
N ALA A 252 51.94 45.00 0.43
CA ALA A 252 52.96 45.72 -0.36
C ALA A 252 53.86 46.58 0.53
N ASN A 253 53.29 47.28 1.52
CA ASN A 253 54.03 48.06 2.51
C ASN A 253 54.90 47.15 3.40
N GLU A 254 54.37 46.05 3.92
CA GLU A 254 55.13 45.13 4.79
C GLU A 254 56.24 44.38 4.01
N LEU A 255 56.02 44.12 2.71
CA LEU A 255 57.07 43.67 1.79
C LEU A 255 58.09 44.77 1.42
N GLN A 256 57.70 46.04 1.42
CA GLN A 256 58.61 47.17 1.21
C GLN A 256 59.46 47.43 2.46
N GLU A 257 58.86 47.48 3.65
CA GLU A 257 59.58 47.55 4.92
C GLU A 257 60.59 46.41 5.03
N LEU A 258 60.19 45.15 4.73
CA LEU A 258 61.12 44.02 4.70
C LEU A 258 62.26 44.20 3.67
N ARG A 259 62.04 44.88 2.54
CA ARG A 259 63.11 45.21 1.58
C ARG A 259 64.03 46.29 2.12
N GLU A 260 63.48 47.39 2.62
CA GLU A 260 64.23 48.51 3.21
C GLU A 260 65.08 48.05 4.40
N ASP A 261 64.55 47.15 5.24
CA ASP A 261 65.26 46.56 6.38
C ASP A 261 66.40 45.64 5.92
N ASN A 262 66.22 44.88 4.83
CA ASN A 262 67.30 44.09 4.22
C ASN A 262 68.35 44.97 3.52
N GLU A 263 67.95 46.02 2.80
CA GLU A 263 68.88 47.00 2.21
C GLU A 263 69.65 47.75 3.29
N HIS A 264 69.01 48.14 4.39
CA HIS A 264 69.63 48.76 5.55
C HIS A 264 70.62 47.81 6.25
N ARG A 265 70.27 46.53 6.44
CA ARG A 265 71.19 45.50 6.98
C ARG A 265 72.37 45.23 6.04
N LEU A 266 72.14 45.17 4.73
CA LEU A 266 73.20 45.05 3.72
C LEU A 266 74.11 46.28 3.72
N ARG A 267 73.54 47.48 3.86
CA ARG A 267 74.28 48.74 3.96
C ARG A 267 75.11 48.79 5.24
N LEU A 268 74.57 48.44 6.41
CA LEU A 268 75.32 48.41 7.66
C LEU A 268 76.46 47.38 7.60
N ASN A 269 76.20 46.18 7.07
CA ASN A 269 77.23 45.16 6.83
C ASN A 269 78.33 45.68 5.88
N ARG A 270 77.94 46.38 4.81
CA ARG A 270 78.88 47.03 3.87
C ARG A 270 79.71 48.13 4.56
N GLU A 271 79.08 49.06 5.28
CA GLU A 271 79.79 50.13 6.00
C GLU A 271 80.70 49.55 7.10
N GLU A 272 80.31 48.45 7.75
CA GLU A 272 81.17 47.70 8.67
C GLU A 272 82.36 47.06 7.97
N LEU A 273 82.17 46.44 6.79
CA LEU A 273 83.25 45.86 6.00
C LEU A 273 84.21 46.95 5.51
N GLU A 274 83.70 48.06 5.00
CA GLU A 274 84.49 49.24 4.61
C GLU A 274 85.31 49.75 5.81
N LYS A 275 84.71 49.97 6.98
CA LYS A 275 85.43 50.35 8.23
C LYS A 275 86.47 49.31 8.67
N LYS A 276 86.20 48.01 8.51
CA LYS A 276 87.16 46.92 8.82
C LYS A 276 88.35 46.94 7.86
N TYR A 277 88.13 47.19 6.57
CA TYR A 277 89.21 47.33 5.57
C TYR A 277 90.00 48.63 5.76
N GLU A 278 89.36 49.76 6.02
CA GLU A 278 90.03 51.03 6.35
C GLU A 278 90.96 50.88 7.58
N SER A 279 90.47 50.24 8.65
CA SER A 279 91.26 49.95 9.85
C SER A 279 92.47 49.06 9.54
N LEU A 280 92.27 47.99 8.76
CA LEU A 280 93.34 47.07 8.34
C LEU A 280 94.40 47.77 7.46
N ILE A 281 93.98 48.62 6.52
CA ILE A 281 94.87 49.44 5.69
C ILE A 281 95.67 50.41 6.57
N GLY A 282 95.00 51.13 7.48
CA GLY A 282 95.64 52.06 8.40
C GLY A 282 96.67 51.40 9.32
N ASP A 283 96.41 50.18 9.81
CA ASP A 283 97.36 49.43 10.63
C ASP A 283 98.53 48.84 9.83
N LEU A 284 98.32 48.46 8.56
CA LEU A 284 99.42 48.11 7.64
C LEU A 284 100.30 49.34 7.34
N GLN A 285 99.70 50.52 7.21
CA GLN A 285 100.39 51.78 6.94
C GLN A 285 101.23 52.23 8.14
N LYS A 286 100.67 52.21 9.37
CA LYS A 286 101.44 52.42 10.62
C LYS A 286 102.62 51.45 10.76
N ARG A 287 102.45 50.18 10.35
CA ARG A 287 103.52 49.16 10.36
C ARG A 287 104.61 49.42 9.32
N LEU A 288 104.31 50.15 8.24
CA LEU A 288 105.29 50.58 7.24
C LEU A 288 106.10 51.78 7.76
N ASP A 289 105.44 52.79 8.31
CA ASP A 289 106.09 53.98 8.89
C ASP A 289 106.98 53.60 10.08
N GLY A 290 106.53 52.68 10.93
CA GLY A 290 107.33 52.12 12.03
C GLY A 290 108.60 51.40 11.57
N LYS A 291 108.60 50.77 10.39
CA LYS A 291 109.82 50.19 9.78
C LYS A 291 110.76 51.28 9.26
N SER A 292 110.23 52.30 8.59
CA SER A 292 111.01 53.45 8.09
C SER A 292 111.75 54.17 9.23
N ALA A 293 111.09 54.40 10.36
CA ALA A 293 111.71 54.99 11.55
C ALA A 293 112.86 54.14 12.13
N ALA A 294 112.71 52.81 12.15
CA ALA A 294 113.76 51.90 12.63
C ALA A 294 114.97 51.85 11.69
N GLU A 295 114.74 51.86 10.37
CA GLU A 295 115.81 51.78 9.35
C GLU A 295 116.76 52.98 9.42
N ASN A 296 116.24 54.19 9.67
CA ASN A 296 117.05 55.39 9.81
C ASN A 296 117.92 55.40 11.08
N LYS A 297 117.49 54.74 12.16
CA LYS A 297 118.30 54.58 13.39
C LYS A 297 119.51 53.67 13.15
N ILE A 298 119.29 52.54 12.48
CA ILE A 298 120.34 51.57 12.12
C ILE A 298 121.41 52.21 11.21
N LYS A 299 121.01 53.09 10.28
CA LYS A 299 121.95 53.81 9.39
C LYS A 299 122.92 54.72 10.16
N GLY A 300 122.47 55.39 11.22
CA GLY A 300 123.34 56.24 12.05
C GLY A 300 124.39 55.44 12.83
N GLU A 301 123.99 54.32 13.43
CA GLU A 301 124.90 53.43 14.18
C GLU A 301 125.96 52.82 13.25
N LEU A 302 125.58 52.37 12.05
CA LEU A 302 126.48 51.85 11.01
C LEU A 302 127.58 52.86 10.60
N GLN A 303 127.24 54.14 10.49
CA GLN A 303 128.17 55.19 10.08
C GLN A 303 129.21 55.51 11.17
N SER A 304 128.86 55.33 12.45
CA SER A 304 129.78 55.47 13.59
C SER A 304 130.76 54.29 13.73
N LEU A 305 130.36 53.10 13.29
CA LEU A 305 131.22 51.91 13.31
C LEU A 305 132.27 51.95 12.19
N LYS A 306 131.92 52.43 10.98
CA LYS A 306 132.86 52.57 9.86
C LYS A 306 134.11 53.39 10.21
N SER A 307 133.94 54.61 10.71
CA SER A 307 135.07 55.48 11.07
C SER A 307 135.99 54.89 12.15
N LYS A 308 135.45 54.01 13.01
CA LYS A 308 136.21 53.29 14.02
C LYS A 308 137.01 52.12 13.43
N VAL A 309 136.45 51.41 12.45
CA VAL A 309 137.13 50.37 11.67
C VAL A 309 138.29 50.96 10.86
N GLU A 310 138.10 52.10 10.18
CA GLU A 310 139.16 52.82 9.45
C GLU A 310 140.41 53.09 10.31
N SER A 311 140.21 53.47 11.58
CA SER A 311 141.30 53.77 12.53
C SER A 311 142.04 52.54 13.08
N LEU A 312 141.47 51.34 12.91
CA LEU A 312 142.05 50.07 13.32
C LEU A 312 142.73 49.35 12.14
N SER A 313 142.16 49.42 10.93
CA SER A 313 142.79 48.84 9.73
C SER A 313 144.15 49.46 9.41
N SER A 314 144.30 50.77 9.62
CA SER A 314 145.60 51.47 9.54
C SER A 314 146.68 50.82 10.42
N LYS A 315 146.34 50.42 11.65
CA LYS A 315 147.28 49.81 12.61
C LYS A 315 147.56 48.33 12.32
N VAL A 316 146.60 47.63 11.73
CA VAL A 316 146.81 46.24 11.25
C VAL A 316 147.85 46.23 10.12
N SER A 317 147.76 47.15 9.15
CA SER A 317 148.69 47.27 8.03
C SER A 317 150.15 47.46 8.47
N GLU A 318 150.39 48.28 9.50
CA GLU A 318 151.74 48.48 10.06
C GLU A 318 152.33 47.16 10.62
N TYR A 319 151.57 46.43 11.44
CA TYR A 319 152.03 45.14 12.01
C TYR A 319 152.15 44.02 10.97
N GLU A 320 151.32 44.01 9.92
CA GLU A 320 151.43 43.04 8.83
C GLU A 320 152.76 43.18 8.07
N SER A 321 153.23 44.41 7.82
CA SER A 321 154.53 44.65 7.16
C SER A 321 155.71 44.08 7.96
N ALA A 322 155.70 44.24 9.29
CA ALA A 322 156.74 43.72 10.18
C ALA A 322 156.74 42.17 10.20
N ASN A 323 155.57 41.55 10.20
CA ASN A 323 155.44 40.09 10.15
C ASN A 323 155.97 39.49 8.84
N GLN A 324 155.78 40.15 7.70
CA GLN A 324 156.28 39.69 6.41
C GLN A 324 157.83 39.67 6.36
N HIS A 325 158.49 40.67 6.94
CA HIS A 325 159.95 40.69 7.06
C HIS A 325 160.50 39.56 7.93
N LEU A 326 159.89 39.29 9.09
CA LEU A 326 160.30 38.19 9.98
C LEU A 326 160.04 36.81 9.34
N THR A 327 158.89 36.61 8.71
CA THR A 327 158.52 35.35 8.05
C THR A 327 159.48 35.01 6.90
N SER A 328 159.90 36.02 6.13
CA SER A 328 160.88 35.83 5.04
C SER A 328 162.22 35.32 5.60
N ARG A 329 162.69 35.88 6.71
CA ARG A 329 163.97 35.50 7.33
C ARG A 329 163.97 34.08 7.92
N ILE A 330 162.83 33.57 8.36
CA ILE A 330 162.68 32.18 8.81
C ILE A 330 162.85 31.22 7.62
N LYS A 331 162.17 31.50 6.50
CA LYS A 331 162.16 30.65 5.31
C LYS A 331 163.55 30.43 4.70
N ASP A 332 164.41 31.45 4.71
CA ASP A 332 165.81 31.33 4.26
C ASP A 332 166.62 30.32 5.10
N LEU A 333 166.41 30.32 6.43
CA LEU A 333 167.10 29.41 7.35
C LEU A 333 166.57 27.98 7.23
N GLU A 334 165.27 27.80 7.01
CA GLU A 334 164.65 26.49 6.75
C GLU A 334 165.20 25.84 5.47
N ASN A 335 165.32 26.60 4.38
CA ASN A 335 165.89 26.12 3.12
C ASN A 335 167.32 25.59 3.30
N MET A 336 168.15 26.31 4.08
CA MET A 336 169.54 25.95 4.34
C MET A 336 169.66 24.63 5.14
N ILE A 337 168.80 24.43 6.14
CA ILE A 337 168.71 23.16 6.90
C ILE A 337 168.23 22.00 6.00
N GLN A 338 167.32 22.28 5.06
CA GLN A 338 166.80 21.25 4.16
C GLN A 338 167.85 20.79 3.13
N GLN A 339 168.73 21.70 2.69
CA GLN A 339 169.83 21.37 1.78
C GLN A 339 170.88 20.45 2.43
N GLU A 340 171.27 20.73 3.68
CA GLU A 340 172.11 19.87 4.51
C GLU A 340 171.54 18.46 4.66
N ARG A 341 170.24 18.34 4.97
CA ARG A 341 169.56 17.04 5.12
C ARG A 341 169.58 16.21 3.84
N ASN A 342 169.32 16.84 2.69
CA ASN A 342 169.31 16.15 1.40
C ASN A 342 170.71 15.64 1.01
N TRP A 343 171.76 16.39 1.32
CA TRP A 343 173.14 15.97 1.06
C TRP A 343 173.52 14.74 1.92
N ASN A 344 173.20 14.76 3.22
CA ASN A 344 173.47 13.64 4.12
C ASN A 344 172.68 12.36 3.76
N LEU A 345 171.43 12.49 3.30
CA LEU A 345 170.62 11.35 2.83
C LEU A 345 171.19 10.70 1.57
N ALA A 346 171.69 11.48 0.62
CA ALA A 346 172.33 10.96 -0.59
C ALA A 346 173.61 10.16 -0.26
N ALA A 347 174.44 10.68 0.64
CA ALA A 347 175.67 10.02 1.07
C ALA A 347 175.42 8.71 1.84
N LEU A 348 174.31 8.59 2.57
CA LEU A 348 173.90 7.34 3.21
C LEU A 348 173.49 6.28 2.18
N ALA A 349 172.64 6.65 1.21
CA ALA A 349 172.15 5.73 0.17
C ALA A 349 173.30 5.13 -0.67
N GLU A 350 174.35 5.91 -0.95
CA GLU A 350 175.56 5.43 -1.63
C GLU A 350 176.29 4.33 -0.83
N LYS A 351 176.36 4.45 0.50
CA LYS A 351 177.03 3.45 1.36
C LYS A 351 176.16 2.22 1.60
N ASP A 352 174.84 2.36 1.70
CA ASP A 352 173.94 1.20 1.75
C ASP A 352 173.98 0.36 0.46
N ALA A 353 174.15 1.01 -0.71
CA ALA A 353 174.32 0.32 -1.98
C ALA A 353 175.64 -0.50 -2.02
N GLU A 354 176.76 0.08 -1.58
CA GLU A 354 178.06 -0.61 -1.50
C GLU A 354 178.02 -1.79 -0.50
N ILE A 355 177.30 -1.63 0.63
CA ILE A 355 177.09 -2.70 1.62
C ILE A 355 176.29 -3.87 1.02
N GLN A 356 175.28 -3.62 0.18
CA GLN A 356 174.54 -4.70 -0.50
C GLN A 356 175.41 -5.41 -1.53
N ARG A 357 176.19 -4.67 -2.34
CA ARG A 357 177.12 -5.26 -3.30
C ARG A 357 178.12 -6.22 -2.64
N LEU A 358 178.73 -5.80 -1.54
CA LEU A 358 179.67 -6.63 -0.76
C LEU A 358 179.00 -7.85 -0.10
N ARG A 359 177.68 -7.84 0.10
CA ARG A 359 176.92 -9.02 0.56
C ARG A 359 176.63 -9.99 -0.57
N ASP A 360 176.28 -9.50 -1.76
CA ASP A 360 176.05 -10.34 -2.93
C ASP A 360 177.35 -11.04 -3.38
N ASP A 361 178.49 -10.34 -3.38
CA ASP A 361 179.82 -10.92 -3.65
C ASP A 361 180.22 -11.98 -2.58
N LEU A 362 179.83 -11.78 -1.32
CA LEU A 362 180.05 -12.76 -0.24
C LEU A 362 179.17 -14.01 -0.43
N ILE A 363 177.92 -13.85 -0.87
CA ILE A 363 177.00 -14.97 -1.15
C ILE A 363 177.46 -15.74 -2.40
N ALA A 364 177.95 -15.05 -3.43
CA ALA A 364 178.53 -15.68 -4.62
C ALA A 364 179.75 -16.53 -4.27
N THR A 365 180.75 -15.96 -3.59
CA THR A 365 181.95 -16.69 -3.19
C THR A 365 181.66 -17.83 -2.22
N ALA A 366 180.75 -17.65 -1.26
CA ALA A 366 180.32 -18.74 -0.37
C ALA A 366 179.69 -19.92 -1.14
N LYS A 367 178.97 -19.64 -2.24
CA LYS A 367 178.40 -20.67 -3.11
C LYS A 367 179.47 -21.36 -3.97
N GLU A 368 180.44 -20.61 -4.51
CA GLU A 368 181.59 -21.20 -5.22
C GLU A 368 182.40 -22.14 -4.31
N TYR A 369 182.57 -21.81 -3.03
CA TYR A 369 183.17 -22.71 -2.04
C TYR A 369 182.30 -23.92 -1.70
N GLN A 370 180.97 -23.82 -1.74
CA GLN A 370 180.06 -24.95 -1.56
C GLN A 370 180.14 -25.91 -2.76
N ASP A 371 180.04 -25.40 -3.99
CA ASP A 371 180.13 -26.21 -5.21
C ASP A 371 181.52 -26.90 -5.31
N LEU A 372 182.59 -26.19 -4.93
CA LEU A 372 183.94 -26.76 -4.84
C LEU A 372 184.09 -27.82 -3.73
N LEU A 373 183.42 -27.65 -2.59
CA LEU A 373 183.40 -28.63 -1.50
C LEU A 373 182.69 -29.92 -1.93
N ASP A 374 181.57 -29.81 -2.64
CA ASP A 374 180.81 -30.98 -3.11
C ASP A 374 181.59 -31.76 -4.19
N VAL A 375 182.29 -31.07 -5.10
CA VAL A 375 183.27 -31.70 -6.02
C VAL A 375 184.43 -32.35 -5.24
N LYS A 376 184.91 -31.70 -4.17
CA LYS A 376 186.00 -32.24 -3.35
C LYS A 376 185.58 -33.48 -2.54
N VAL A 377 184.32 -33.57 -2.11
CA VAL A 377 183.73 -34.74 -1.46
C VAL A 377 183.56 -35.90 -2.45
N ALA A 378 183.16 -35.63 -3.70
CA ALA A 378 183.17 -36.65 -4.75
C ALA A 378 184.59 -37.20 -4.99
N LEU A 379 185.58 -36.33 -5.08
CA LEU A 379 187.00 -36.72 -5.19
C LEU A 379 187.50 -37.46 -3.94
N ASP A 380 187.06 -37.12 -2.72
CA ASP A 380 187.39 -37.90 -1.51
C ASP A 380 186.84 -39.34 -1.59
N MET A 381 185.66 -39.56 -2.18
CA MET A 381 185.09 -40.90 -2.37
C MET A 381 185.87 -41.71 -3.41
N GLU A 382 186.26 -41.10 -4.53
CA GLU A 382 187.12 -41.76 -5.53
C GLU A 382 188.52 -42.05 -4.97
N ILE A 383 189.13 -41.07 -4.28
CA ILE A 383 190.45 -41.22 -3.68
C ILE A 383 190.43 -42.21 -2.51
N ALA A 384 189.34 -42.35 -1.76
CA ALA A 384 189.16 -43.43 -0.79
C ALA A 384 189.14 -44.81 -1.46
N ALA A 385 188.50 -44.95 -2.63
CA ALA A 385 188.56 -46.19 -3.41
C ALA A 385 189.99 -46.48 -3.91
N TYR A 386 190.69 -45.49 -4.47
CA TYR A 386 192.07 -45.65 -4.96
C TYR A 386 193.10 -45.87 -3.85
N ARG A 387 192.94 -45.25 -2.67
CA ARG A 387 193.91 -45.39 -1.56
C ARG A 387 193.65 -46.60 -0.68
N LYS A 388 192.43 -47.14 -0.63
CA LYS A 388 192.15 -48.48 -0.11
C LYS A 388 192.78 -49.60 -0.95
N LEU A 389 193.01 -49.34 -2.25
CA LEU A 389 193.79 -50.21 -3.14
C LEU A 389 195.32 -50.06 -2.98
N LEU A 390 195.75 -49.07 -2.18
CA LEU A 390 197.11 -48.89 -1.72
C LEU A 390 197.24 -49.21 -0.22
N GLU A 391 196.22 -49.70 0.50
CA GLU A 391 196.33 -50.12 1.92
C GLU A 391 197.11 -51.43 2.14
N GLY A 392 197.46 -52.17 1.09
CA GLY A 392 198.37 -53.32 1.16
C GLY A 392 199.84 -52.94 0.95
N GLU A 393 200.10 -52.06 -0.01
CA GLU A 393 201.44 -51.68 -0.45
C GLU A 393 201.86 -50.23 0.00
N GLU A 394 200.94 -49.41 0.60
CA GLU A 394 201.06 -47.95 0.99
C GLU A 394 200.05 -47.24 2.08
N THR A 395 198.66 -46.94 1.94
CA THR A 395 197.42 -46.79 2.95
C THR A 395 196.35 -45.55 3.26
N ARG A 396 194.94 -45.41 3.01
CA ARG A 396 193.76 -44.48 3.68
C ARG A 396 192.20 -44.07 3.12
N LEU A 397 191.01 -43.79 3.90
CA LEU A 397 189.69 -42.80 3.83
C LEU A 397 187.99 -43.07 3.83
N SER A 398 186.92 -42.16 4.20
CA SER A 398 185.27 -42.12 4.00
C SER A 398 184.10 -41.12 4.76
N ILE A 399 182.70 -40.88 4.43
CA ILE A 399 181.49 -39.89 4.98
C ILE A 399 179.79 -39.96 4.71
N SER A 400 178.70 -39.15 5.23
CA SER A 400 177.05 -39.15 5.02
C SER A 400 175.83 -38.06 5.61
N PRO A 401 174.39 -37.99 5.30
CA PRO A 401 173.12 -36.97 5.56
C PRO A 401 171.49 -37.39 5.92
N SER A 402 170.14 -36.82 5.99
CA SER A 402 169.01 -35.61 5.98
C SER A 402 167.36 -35.91 6.38
N SER A 403 166.01 -35.32 6.42
CA SER A 403 164.91 -34.10 6.26
C SER A 403 163.22 -34.16 6.68
N PRO A 404 162.15 -33.15 6.62
CA PRO A 404 160.64 -32.98 7.24
C PRO A 404 159.16 -32.27 6.63
N SER A 405 157.86 -32.07 7.27
CA SER A 405 156.39 -31.38 6.85
C SER A 405 155.03 -31.15 7.88
N GLY A 406 153.64 -30.65 7.90
CA GLY A 406 152.27 -30.00 7.22
C GLY A 406 150.77 -29.61 8.02
N ASP A 407 149.49 -29.06 7.52
CA ASP A 407 148.05 -28.54 8.18
C ASP A 407 146.53 -28.37 7.36
N VAL A 408 145.14 -27.87 7.51
CA VAL A 408 143.91 -27.06 8.29
C VAL A 408 142.24 -27.19 7.80
N SER A 409 140.88 -26.62 7.98
CA SER A 409 139.73 -25.62 8.65
C SER A 409 138.00 -25.69 8.41
N ALA A 410 136.89 -24.83 8.87
CA ALA A 410 135.22 -24.91 8.81
C ALA A 410 133.97 -23.70 9.03
N ARG A 411 132.48 -23.78 8.99
CA ARG A 411 131.15 -22.75 9.20
C ARG A 411 129.45 -23.15 9.13
N TYR A 412 128.07 -22.59 9.21
CA TYR A 412 126.90 -21.41 9.46
C TYR A 412 125.15 -21.63 9.57
N PHE A 413 124.00 -20.70 9.71
CA PHE A 413 122.34 -20.85 9.97
C PHE A 413 120.99 -19.71 9.91
N SER A 414 119.51 -19.88 10.01
CA SER A 414 118.17 -18.85 10.05
C SER A 414 116.42 -19.12 10.17
N PRO A 415 115.27 -18.22 10.45
CA PRO A 415 113.61 -18.35 10.73
C PRO A 415 112.21 -17.29 10.49
N ARG A 416 110.74 -17.45 10.72
CA ARG A 416 109.35 -16.46 10.68
C ARG A 416 107.62 -16.78 10.93
N GLY A 417 106.42 -15.90 10.99
CA GLY A 417 104.74 -16.09 11.12
C GLY A 417 103.36 -15.00 11.29
N GLN A 418 101.87 -15.20 11.29
CA GLN A 418 100.46 -14.30 11.56
C GLN A 418 98.76 -14.75 11.36
N ARG A 419 97.32 -14.27 11.46
CA ARG A 419 96.06 -13.21 11.83
C ARG A 419 94.31 -13.52 11.82
N GLY A 420 93.11 -12.68 12.08
CA GLY A 420 91.42 -12.84 12.08
C GLY A 420 90.14 -11.65 12.34
N ILE A 421 88.67 -11.45 12.50
CA ILE A 421 87.05 -11.92 12.46
C ILE A 421 85.61 -10.89 12.74
N LYS A 422 84.13 -11.08 12.55
CA LYS A 422 82.71 -10.21 12.90
C LYS A 422 80.98 -10.52 12.66
N ARG A 423 79.73 -9.86 13.15
CA ARG A 423 78.06 -9.98 12.87
C ARG A 423 76.65 -9.07 13.43
N LYS A 424 75.19 -9.18 13.15
CA LYS A 424 73.75 -8.42 13.61
C LYS A 424 72.10 -8.91 13.22
N LYS A 425 70.64 -8.56 13.37
CA LYS A 425 69.29 -7.76 13.99
C LYS A 425 67.63 -8.22 13.72
N LEU A 426 66.35 -7.66 14.23
CA LEU A 426 64.73 -7.98 14.04
C LEU A 426 63.33 -6.98 14.36
N LEU A 427 61.89 -7.23 14.23
CA LEU A 427 60.46 -6.41 14.53
C LEU A 427 58.81 -6.95 14.36
N LEU A 428 57.52 -6.37 14.82
CA LEU A 428 55.91 -6.74 14.60
C LEU A 428 54.48 -5.89 15.15
N GLU A 429 53.07 -6.04 14.77
CA GLU A 429 51.57 -5.50 15.26
C GLU A 429 49.99 -6.06 14.83
N GLU A 430 48.73 -5.31 14.72
CA GLU A 430 47.12 -5.71 14.68
C GLU A 430 45.77 -4.94 13.93
N SER A 431 44.36 -4.97 14.30
CA SER A 431 42.95 -4.66 13.51
C SER A 431 41.38 -4.25 14.09
N PHE A 432 40.13 -4.10 13.36
CA PHE A 432 38.60 -3.64 13.74
C PHE A 432 37.29 -3.71 12.70
N VAL A 433 36.00 -3.22 12.97
CA VAL A 433 34.70 -3.09 12.12
C VAL A 433 33.99 -1.67 12.07
N ASP A 434 33.47 -1.16 10.93
CA ASP A 434 33.10 0.28 10.72
C ASP A 434 31.61 0.63 10.32
N THR A 435 30.99 1.61 10.98
CA THR A 435 29.61 2.10 10.74
C THR A 435 29.55 3.63 10.66
N LYS A 436 28.86 4.19 9.65
CA LYS A 436 28.81 5.64 9.37
C LYS A 436 27.39 6.19 9.31
N SER A 437 27.16 7.34 9.95
CA SER A 437 25.88 8.06 9.96
C SER A 437 26.08 9.54 9.61
N THR A 438 25.19 10.12 8.81
CA THR A 438 25.16 11.54 8.45
C THR A 438 23.74 12.10 8.57
N SER A 439 23.63 13.39 8.91
CA SER A 439 22.35 14.12 8.93
C SER A 439 22.57 15.59 8.56
N LYS A 440 21.75 16.12 7.65
CA LYS A 440 21.75 17.53 7.23
C LYS A 440 20.70 18.37 7.95
N GLY A 441 19.87 17.76 8.79
CA GLY A 441 18.84 18.42 9.59
C GLY A 441 18.55 17.65 10.88
N ASP A 442 17.39 17.94 11.49
CA ASP A 442 17.00 17.42 12.82
C ASP A 442 16.48 15.97 12.82
N ALA A 443 16.16 15.41 11.66
CA ALA A 443 15.89 13.98 11.53
C ALA A 443 17.21 13.19 11.36
N VAL A 444 17.33 12.08 12.09
CA VAL A 444 18.48 11.16 12.04
C VAL A 444 17.95 9.72 11.92
N ILE A 445 18.65 8.86 11.17
CA ILE A 445 18.41 7.41 11.21
C ILE A 445 19.19 6.88 12.42
N GLU A 446 18.49 6.70 13.54
CA GLU A 446 19.06 6.30 14.83
C GLU A 446 19.56 4.85 14.77
N ASP A 447 18.81 3.98 14.09
CA ASP A 447 19.18 2.59 13.89
C ASP A 447 18.47 1.92 12.70
N PHE A 448 19.01 0.81 12.22
CA PHE A 448 18.29 -0.12 11.34
C PHE A 448 18.73 -1.56 11.60
N ASP A 449 17.82 -2.51 11.39
CA ASP A 449 18.13 -3.92 11.53
C ASP A 449 18.92 -4.46 10.32
N GLU A 450 20.03 -5.15 10.61
CA GLU A 450 20.81 -5.91 9.63
C GLU A 450 19.96 -7.06 9.05
N GLU A 451 19.14 -7.73 9.89
CA GLU A 451 18.19 -8.77 9.46
C GLU A 451 16.91 -8.20 8.79
N GLY A 452 16.79 -6.86 8.67
CA GLY A 452 15.77 -6.21 7.84
C GLY A 452 14.37 -6.07 8.47
N LYS A 453 14.18 -6.25 9.77
CA LYS A 453 12.86 -6.14 10.40
C LYS A 453 12.38 -4.69 10.53
N PHE A 454 13.26 -3.72 10.78
CA PHE A 454 12.90 -2.31 10.96
C PHE A 454 13.97 -1.29 10.51
N VAL A 455 13.54 -0.03 10.42
CA VAL A 455 14.39 1.17 10.37
C VAL A 455 13.81 2.21 11.34
N LYS A 456 14.65 2.83 12.18
CA LYS A 456 14.24 3.76 13.25
C LYS A 456 14.72 5.19 12.94
N ILE A 457 13.79 6.13 12.87
CA ILE A 457 14.06 7.57 12.68
C ILE A 457 13.87 8.29 14.02
N PHE A 458 14.82 9.15 14.39
CA PHE A 458 14.79 9.96 15.61
C PHE A 458 14.86 11.45 15.26
N ASN A 459 14.14 12.29 16.02
CA ASN A 459 14.24 13.74 15.93
C ASN A 459 15.14 14.27 17.06
N LYS A 460 16.37 14.66 16.72
CA LYS A 460 17.33 15.29 17.66
C LYS A 460 17.01 16.75 17.94
N GLY A 461 16.19 17.40 17.11
CA GLY A 461 15.81 18.80 17.23
C GLY A 461 14.76 19.07 18.31
N ASP A 462 14.42 20.34 18.44
CA ASP A 462 13.46 20.88 19.43
C ASP A 462 12.14 21.36 18.78
N LYS A 463 11.89 20.99 17.52
CA LYS A 463 10.67 21.30 16.75
C LYS A 463 10.01 20.03 16.20
N ASP A 464 8.69 20.07 16.03
CA ASP A 464 7.93 19.02 15.35
C ASP A 464 8.33 18.92 13.86
N ILE A 465 8.62 17.71 13.38
CA ILE A 465 8.92 17.44 11.96
C ILE A 465 7.72 16.76 11.31
N ALA A 466 7.07 17.45 10.36
CA ALA A 466 6.02 16.85 9.54
C ALA A 466 6.65 16.02 8.41
N LEU A 467 6.46 14.70 8.44
CA LEU A 467 7.05 13.75 7.48
C LEU A 467 6.22 13.61 6.20
N LEU A 468 5.16 14.41 5.99
CA LEU A 468 4.27 14.25 4.83
C LEU A 468 5.04 14.42 3.50
N GLY A 469 4.91 13.44 2.61
CA GLY A 469 5.62 13.43 1.33
C GLY A 469 7.10 12.99 1.39
N TRP A 470 7.66 12.81 2.59
CA TRP A 470 9.02 12.29 2.75
C TRP A 470 9.11 10.83 2.30
N GLN A 471 10.32 10.38 1.98
CA GLN A 471 10.58 9.03 1.49
C GLN A 471 11.74 8.40 2.26
N LEU A 472 11.56 7.17 2.73
CA LEU A 472 12.58 6.37 3.39
C LEU A 472 13.01 5.26 2.43
N VAL A 473 14.29 5.25 2.07
CA VAL A 473 14.88 4.32 1.11
C VAL A 473 15.88 3.44 1.84
N LYS A 474 15.67 2.12 1.86
CA LYS A 474 16.71 1.16 2.27
C LYS A 474 17.25 0.49 1.01
N SER A 475 18.57 0.36 0.91
CA SER A 475 19.27 -0.34 -0.17
C SER A 475 20.34 -1.28 0.39
N ALA A 476 20.40 -2.49 -0.16
CA ALA A 476 21.46 -3.46 0.11
C ALA A 476 21.91 -4.07 -1.23
N GLY A 477 23.16 -3.81 -1.62
CA GLY A 477 23.61 -4.02 -3.00
C GLY A 477 22.68 -3.34 -4.02
N GLU A 478 22.32 -4.07 -5.08
CA GLU A 478 21.44 -3.61 -6.15
C GLU A 478 19.96 -3.46 -5.74
N ARG A 479 19.54 -4.00 -4.60
CA ARG A 479 18.13 -4.05 -4.18
C ARG A 479 17.79 -2.84 -3.32
N SER A 480 16.82 -2.02 -3.76
CA SER A 480 16.28 -0.91 -2.97
C SER A 480 14.77 -1.02 -2.75
N ILE A 481 14.30 -0.60 -1.57
CA ILE A 481 12.88 -0.47 -1.22
C ILE A 481 12.61 0.95 -0.76
N ILE A 482 11.59 1.56 -1.34
CA ILE A 482 11.11 2.91 -1.01
C ILE A 482 9.79 2.81 -0.24
N TYR A 483 9.78 3.34 0.97
CA TYR A 483 8.58 3.69 1.74
C TYR A 483 8.29 5.19 1.57
N LYS A 484 7.02 5.58 1.44
CA LYS A 484 6.59 6.98 1.30
C LYS A 484 5.57 7.34 2.38
N PHE A 485 5.76 8.45 3.05
CA PHE A 485 4.86 8.94 4.09
C PHE A 485 3.64 9.64 3.47
N THR A 486 2.57 8.89 3.23
CA THR A 486 1.32 9.35 2.57
C THR A 486 0.26 9.91 3.53
N ARG A 487 0.52 9.90 4.83
CA ARG A 487 -0.33 10.52 5.87
C ARG A 487 0.46 11.60 6.59
N ALA A 488 -0.24 12.57 7.19
CA ALA A 488 0.36 13.65 7.98
C ALA A 488 0.89 13.13 9.33
N VAL A 489 2.01 12.39 9.28
CA VAL A 489 2.73 11.88 10.44
C VAL A 489 3.66 12.98 10.95
N ILE A 490 3.56 13.31 12.23
CA ILE A 490 4.38 14.32 12.90
C ILE A 490 5.33 13.62 13.88
N LEU A 491 6.63 13.81 13.68
CA LEU A 491 7.71 13.29 14.51
C LEU A 491 8.12 14.38 15.52
N LYS A 492 7.72 14.19 16.79
CA LYS A 492 7.92 15.17 17.87
C LYS A 492 9.39 15.31 18.31
N PRO A 493 9.78 16.44 18.92
CA PRO A 493 11.09 16.62 19.55
C PRO A 493 11.50 15.43 20.44
N LYS A 494 12.75 15.00 20.32
CA LYS A 494 13.37 13.88 21.07
C LYS A 494 12.57 12.57 21.02
N SER A 495 11.70 12.38 20.03
CA SER A 495 10.94 11.15 19.82
C SER A 495 11.44 10.36 18.61
N TYR A 496 11.02 9.11 18.52
CA TYR A 496 11.33 8.22 17.41
C TYR A 496 10.07 7.69 16.73
N ILE A 497 10.22 7.29 15.47
CA ILE A 497 9.24 6.51 14.71
C ILE A 497 9.97 5.32 14.08
N THR A 498 9.39 4.14 14.23
CA THR A 498 9.92 2.86 13.73
C THR A 498 9.10 2.39 12.55
N ILE A 499 9.77 2.16 11.41
CA ILE A 499 9.16 1.67 10.18
C ILE A 499 9.48 0.19 10.03
N TRP A 500 8.49 -0.63 10.36
CA TRP A 500 8.57 -2.09 10.41
C TRP A 500 8.26 -2.71 9.04
N SER A 501 8.94 -3.80 8.72
CA SER A 501 8.64 -4.68 7.59
C SER A 501 7.28 -5.40 7.75
N SER A 502 6.65 -5.80 6.63
CA SER A 502 5.37 -6.50 6.64
C SER A 502 5.38 -7.87 7.34
N ASP A 503 6.56 -8.44 7.57
CA ASP A 503 6.81 -9.74 8.19
C ASP A 503 7.42 -9.67 9.60
N SER A 504 7.48 -8.47 10.18
CA SER A 504 7.92 -8.23 11.57
C SER A 504 6.98 -8.80 12.65
N ASN A 505 5.74 -9.16 12.30
CA ASN A 505 4.63 -9.49 13.22
C ASN A 505 4.28 -8.41 14.27
N VAL A 506 4.75 -7.17 14.10
CA VAL A 506 4.42 -6.03 14.96
C VAL A 506 3.03 -5.48 14.61
N GLN A 507 2.27 -5.02 15.61
CA GLN A 507 0.97 -4.38 15.39
C GLN A 507 1.16 -2.93 14.90
N HIS A 508 0.43 -2.54 13.85
CA HIS A 508 0.49 -1.16 13.34
C HIS A 508 -0.19 -0.19 14.31
N ASN A 509 0.61 0.70 14.93
CA ASN A 509 0.19 1.68 15.92
C ASN A 509 0.82 3.06 15.61
N PRO A 510 0.27 3.81 14.63
CA PRO A 510 0.79 5.13 14.29
C PRO A 510 0.46 6.16 15.40
N PRO A 511 1.33 7.15 15.67
CA PRO A 511 2.48 7.53 14.84
C PRO A 511 3.77 6.74 15.09
N THR A 512 3.95 6.07 16.24
CA THR A 512 5.26 5.50 16.63
C THR A 512 5.64 4.28 15.81
N ASP A 513 4.71 3.36 15.54
CA ASP A 513 4.99 2.05 14.96
C ASP A 513 4.22 1.86 13.65
N ILE A 514 4.95 2.04 12.55
CA ILE A 514 4.41 2.07 11.20
C ILE A 514 4.83 0.80 10.48
N VAL A 515 3.89 -0.12 10.27
CA VAL A 515 4.13 -1.37 9.54
C VAL A 515 3.90 -1.13 8.05
N MET A 516 4.87 -1.47 7.22
CA MET A 516 4.73 -1.39 5.77
C MET A 516 3.70 -2.39 5.26
N LYS A 517 2.73 -1.93 4.48
CA LYS A 517 1.80 -2.82 3.77
C LYS A 517 2.51 -3.45 2.56
N ASP A 518 2.43 -4.78 2.48
CA ASP A 518 2.87 -5.61 1.34
C ASP A 518 4.35 -5.37 0.89
N LYS A 519 5.22 -4.93 1.81
CA LYS A 519 6.64 -4.63 1.55
C LYS A 519 7.54 -5.10 2.71
N LYS A 520 8.70 -5.65 2.34
CA LYS A 520 9.79 -6.02 3.25
C LYS A 520 11.00 -5.12 3.01
N TRP A 521 11.88 -4.97 4.00
CA TRP A 521 13.17 -4.31 3.80
C TRP A 521 14.18 -5.27 3.16
N CYS A 522 15.26 -4.73 2.61
CA CYS A 522 16.39 -5.48 2.07
C CYS A 522 17.43 -5.82 3.15
N VAL A 523 18.17 -6.90 2.89
CA VAL A 523 19.20 -7.52 3.73
C VAL A 523 20.41 -7.83 2.84
N GLY A 524 21.62 -7.69 3.37
CA GLY A 524 22.91 -7.92 2.70
C GLY A 524 24.08 -7.47 3.61
N ASP A 525 25.33 -7.71 3.21
CA ASP A 525 26.50 -7.35 4.04
C ASP A 525 26.84 -5.84 4.02
N ASP A 526 26.54 -5.14 2.91
CA ASP A 526 26.64 -3.68 2.80
C ASP A 526 25.23 -3.09 2.73
N VAL A 527 24.84 -2.32 3.75
CA VAL A 527 23.47 -1.81 3.92
C VAL A 527 23.49 -0.31 4.10
N ALA A 528 22.68 0.39 3.31
CA ALA A 528 22.45 1.82 3.42
C ALA A 528 20.96 2.12 3.63
N ALA A 529 20.66 3.03 4.55
CA ALA A 529 19.34 3.64 4.71
C ALA A 529 19.47 5.15 4.47
N LYS A 530 18.55 5.73 3.70
CA LYS A 530 18.47 7.16 3.38
C LYS A 530 17.07 7.71 3.63
N LEU A 531 16.99 8.88 4.23
CA LEU A 531 15.76 9.64 4.43
C LEU A 531 15.79 10.87 3.53
N VAL A 532 14.70 11.07 2.79
CA VAL A 532 14.57 12.08 1.74
C VAL A 532 13.36 12.98 2.03
N ASN A 533 13.55 14.28 1.97
CA ASN A 533 12.52 15.32 2.16
C ASN A 533 11.46 15.29 1.04
N SER A 534 10.33 15.97 1.22
CA SER A 534 9.33 16.23 0.15
C SER A 534 9.96 16.84 -1.11
N ASN A 535 11.03 17.63 -0.92
CA ASN A 535 11.74 18.36 -1.96
C ASN A 535 12.79 17.51 -2.71
N GLY A 536 12.92 16.22 -2.39
CA GLY A 536 13.90 15.30 -3.00
C GLY A 536 15.30 15.34 -2.38
N GLU A 537 15.53 16.18 -1.37
CA GLU A 537 16.83 16.32 -0.70
C GLU A 537 17.10 15.18 0.31
N GLU A 538 18.29 14.60 0.27
CA GLU A 538 18.75 13.62 1.27
C GLU A 538 19.08 14.32 2.61
N VAL A 539 18.22 14.12 3.61
CA VAL A 539 18.29 14.77 4.94
C VAL A 539 19.01 13.92 5.99
N ALA A 540 19.01 12.59 5.85
CA ALA A 540 19.82 11.69 6.68
C ALA A 540 20.23 10.43 5.91
N GLN A 541 21.41 9.88 6.23
CA GLN A 541 21.88 8.61 5.70
C GLN A 541 22.63 7.83 6.80
N ARG A 542 22.48 6.50 6.82
CA ARG A 542 23.29 5.59 7.64
C ARG A 542 23.75 4.42 6.78
N THR A 543 25.00 4.00 6.95
CA THR A 543 25.63 2.91 6.20
C THR A 543 26.43 2.02 7.14
N ALA A 544 26.16 0.72 7.10
CA ALA A 544 27.00 -0.33 7.69
C ALA A 544 27.76 -1.03 6.56
N VAL A 545 29.08 -1.20 6.71
CA VAL A 545 29.98 -1.76 5.68
C VAL A 545 30.98 -2.70 6.33
N LYS A 546 30.98 -3.96 5.91
CA LYS A 546 31.68 -5.05 6.61
C LYS A 546 33.08 -5.30 6.07
N GLN A 547 34.03 -4.43 6.40
CA GLN A 547 35.41 -4.57 5.95
C GLN A 547 36.17 -5.68 6.70
N ILE A 548 36.89 -6.52 5.96
CA ILE A 548 37.96 -7.38 6.46
C ILE A 548 39.29 -6.82 5.96
N ARG A 549 40.25 -6.55 6.85
CA ARG A 549 41.64 -6.24 6.50
C ARG A 549 42.58 -7.23 7.17
N SER A 550 43.43 -7.87 6.38
CA SER A 550 44.61 -8.60 6.86
C SER A 550 45.79 -7.64 7.00
N SER A 551 46.15 -7.28 8.23
CA SER A 551 47.26 -6.38 8.52
C SER A 551 48.60 -7.14 8.57
N ILE A 552 49.57 -6.77 7.73
CA ILE A 552 50.99 -6.91 8.10
C ILE A 552 51.46 -5.54 8.60
N SER A 553 51.53 -5.49 9.90
CA SER A 553 51.98 -4.45 10.82
C SER A 553 53.49 -4.13 10.87
N SER A 554 53.87 -2.92 11.30
CA SER A 554 55.17 -2.59 11.95
C SER A 554 55.16 -1.21 12.66
N HIS A 555 55.46 -1.15 13.97
CA HIS A 555 55.41 0.09 14.79
C HIS A 555 56.78 0.65 15.22
N GLU A 556 56.69 1.74 16.01
CA GLU A 556 57.69 2.40 16.87
C GLU A 556 58.80 3.21 16.17
N PHE A 557 59.21 4.38 16.66
CA PHE A 557 58.57 5.35 17.58
C PHE A 557 59.16 6.75 17.31
N ASN A 558 58.55 7.80 17.87
CA ASN A 558 58.84 9.21 17.57
C ASN A 558 60.27 9.67 17.97
N GLY A 559 60.87 10.54 17.13
CA GLY A 559 62.15 11.20 17.37
C GLY A 559 62.29 12.43 16.46
N GLN A 560 62.61 13.59 17.04
CA GLN A 560 62.61 14.87 16.32
C GLN A 560 63.99 15.24 15.73
N ARG A 561 63.93 16.17 14.76
CA ARG A 561 64.95 17.14 14.33
C ARG A 561 65.81 16.87 13.08
N ASP A 562 65.60 17.79 12.15
CA ASP A 562 66.57 18.64 11.43
C ASP A 562 67.33 18.10 10.20
N ASP A 563 67.10 18.86 9.11
CA ASP A 563 67.94 19.20 7.95
C ASP A 563 68.28 18.22 6.80
N GLU A 564 67.99 18.73 5.59
CA GLU A 564 68.80 18.83 4.35
C GLU A 564 69.72 17.65 3.94
N THR A 565 69.78 17.21 2.67
CA THR A 565 69.95 18.03 1.45
C THR A 565 69.56 17.26 0.16
N GLU A 566 69.38 18.02 -0.93
CA GLU A 566 69.70 17.76 -2.36
C GLU A 566 69.83 16.32 -2.93
N GLY A 567 69.21 16.05 -4.11
CA GLY A 567 69.20 14.70 -4.71
C GLY A 567 69.15 14.53 -6.25
N SER A 568 69.20 15.61 -7.05
CA SER A 568 69.37 15.60 -8.53
C SER A 568 68.31 14.90 -9.46
N ASN A 569 67.73 15.74 -10.32
CA ASN A 569 67.66 15.59 -11.79
C ASN A 569 66.94 14.39 -12.45
N ASN A 570 65.74 14.69 -12.98
CA ASN A 570 65.47 14.72 -14.43
C ASN A 570 64.12 15.45 -14.65
N CYS A 571 63.97 16.52 -15.45
CA CYS A 571 64.44 16.80 -16.82
C CYS A 571 63.97 15.67 -17.79
N ARG A 572 63.23 15.93 -18.89
CA ARG A 572 63.37 17.06 -19.81
C ARG A 572 62.27 17.08 -20.92
N ILE A 573 61.59 18.22 -21.08
CA ILE A 573 60.97 18.76 -22.33
C ILE A 573 59.72 18.06 -22.93
N MET A 574 58.83 18.92 -23.47
CA MET A 574 57.56 18.70 -24.20
C MET A 574 56.36 18.28 -23.33
#